data_AF-A0A9W8XHH8-F1
#
_entry.id   AF-A0A9W8XHH8-F1
#
_cell.length_a   1.000
_cell.length_b   1.000
_cell.length_c   1.000
_cell.angle_alpha   90.00
_cell.angle_beta   90.00
_cell.angle_gamma   90.00
#
_symmetry.space_group_name_H-M   'P 1'
#
loop_
_entity.id
_entity.type
_entity.pdbx_description
1 polymer ?
#
loop_
_entity_poly.entity_id
_entity_poly.type
_entity_poly.pdbx_seq_one_letter_code
_entity_poly.pdbx_strand_id
1 'polypeptide(L)'
;MSKTNSKKLERLRDRVWTQQNSLVLQRYLQGRNIPNGGTVELNELFKEAVLVTLSCDQMTVSPYKLSGIGITTFDRRSLNTEGLIDTSAGPHAENYLSHIWSMHLRLQEHAHLPAGNSNPDAYHFGTSAFASKDEVVDFLTQIWTQPMDEENLELGLRPVICLQHGNMYELAALWQDLGFDPAKIGTTIAMLDGQVIAEQSKLTRNPYAELDYLLAQYKIQPKDSGNCGNAAAYITISSMLSALRKHLYQSPSNPKAKPGKHGQSASKTAQSVVNELMERPTPAPPVGTEVFCIRCVSSDHFFTECPHSDLDGLE
;
A
#
# COMPACT_ATOMS: atom_id res chain seq x y z
N MET A 1 -23.00 -11.10 4.21
CA MET A 1 -22.39 -11.58 2.95
C MET A 1 -23.16 -12.79 2.42
N SER A 2 -23.65 -12.76 1.18
CA SER A 2 -24.33 -13.91 0.58
C SER A 2 -23.40 -15.13 0.53
N LYS A 3 -23.91 -16.32 0.89
CA LYS A 3 -23.15 -17.59 0.85
C LYS A 3 -22.49 -17.84 -0.50
N THR A 4 -23.08 -17.32 -1.57
CA THR A 4 -22.57 -17.46 -2.93
C THR A 4 -21.32 -16.62 -3.17
N ASN A 5 -21.25 -15.38 -2.66
CA ASN A 5 -20.07 -14.52 -2.82
C ASN A 5 -18.86 -15.07 -2.02
N SER A 6 -19.07 -15.59 -0.80
CA SER A 6 -18.01 -16.24 0.00
C SER A 6 -17.33 -17.37 -0.75
N LYS A 7 -18.12 -18.27 -1.33
CA LYS A 7 -17.58 -19.41 -2.09
C LYS A 7 -16.81 -18.98 -3.35
N LYS A 8 -17.18 -17.87 -3.98
CA LYS A 8 -16.44 -17.33 -5.14
C LYS A 8 -15.09 -16.79 -4.71
N LEU A 9 -15.03 -16.02 -3.61
CA LEU A 9 -13.80 -15.48 -3.05
C LEU A 9 -12.85 -16.59 -2.58
N GLU A 10 -13.37 -17.62 -1.91
CA GLU A 10 -12.59 -18.80 -1.52
C GLU A 10 -11.97 -19.50 -2.74
N ARG A 11 -12.77 -19.76 -3.78
CA ARG A 11 -12.26 -20.38 -5.02
C ARG A 11 -11.23 -19.52 -5.74
N LEU A 12 -11.39 -18.19 -5.69
CA LEU A 12 -10.42 -17.26 -6.27
C LEU A 12 -9.12 -17.27 -5.46
N ARG A 13 -9.21 -17.22 -4.13
CA ARG A 13 -8.07 -17.35 -3.21
C ARG A 13 -7.29 -18.63 -3.48
N ASP A 14 -7.94 -19.78 -3.53
CA ASP A 14 -7.28 -21.07 -3.77
C ASP A 14 -6.47 -21.10 -5.07
N ARG A 15 -6.95 -20.38 -6.09
CA ARG A 15 -6.27 -20.29 -7.40
C ARG A 15 -5.09 -19.33 -7.39
N VAL A 16 -5.23 -18.21 -6.70
CA VAL A 16 -4.22 -17.13 -6.67
C VAL A 16 -3.11 -17.47 -5.68
N TRP A 17 -3.43 -18.10 -4.54
CA TRP A 17 -2.50 -18.37 -3.45
C TRP A 17 -1.31 -19.28 -3.85
N THR A 18 -1.51 -20.18 -4.81
CA THR A 18 -0.44 -21.08 -5.28
C THR A 18 0.46 -20.46 -6.35
N GLN A 19 0.25 -19.19 -6.71
CA GLN A 19 0.96 -18.53 -7.80
C GLN A 19 2.13 -17.71 -7.28
N GLN A 20 3.09 -17.42 -8.16
CA GLN A 20 4.19 -16.51 -7.84
C GLN A 20 3.65 -15.09 -7.58
N ASN A 21 4.03 -14.46 -6.46
CA ASN A 21 3.63 -13.10 -6.09
C ASN A 21 3.79 -12.09 -7.23
N SER A 22 4.95 -12.10 -7.90
CA SER A 22 5.23 -11.22 -9.04
C SER A 22 4.29 -11.43 -10.20
N LEU A 23 3.88 -12.67 -10.47
CA LEU A 23 2.96 -13.01 -11.55
C LEU A 23 1.52 -12.61 -11.20
N VAL A 24 1.09 -12.81 -9.94
CA VAL A 24 -0.22 -12.34 -9.46
C VAL A 24 -0.33 -10.83 -9.62
N LEU A 25 0.64 -10.09 -9.06
CA LEU A 25 0.64 -8.62 -9.13
C LEU A 25 0.71 -8.15 -10.58
N GLN A 26 1.58 -8.75 -11.41
CA GLN A 26 1.66 -8.40 -12.83
C GLN A 26 0.34 -8.61 -13.57
N ARG A 27 -0.36 -9.73 -13.35
CA ARG A 27 -1.64 -10.00 -14.03
C ARG A 27 -2.71 -9.02 -13.59
N TYR A 28 -2.79 -8.73 -12.30
CA TYR A 28 -3.70 -7.70 -11.76
C TYR A 28 -3.42 -6.33 -12.37
N LEU A 29 -2.16 -5.86 -12.33
CA LEU A 29 -1.74 -4.58 -12.92
C LEU A 29 -1.92 -4.50 -14.44
N GLN A 30 -2.07 -5.63 -15.13
CA GLN A 30 -2.33 -5.66 -16.57
C GLN A 30 -3.80 -5.92 -16.92
N GLY A 31 -4.68 -6.10 -15.93
CA GLY A 31 -6.09 -6.44 -16.15
C GLY A 31 -6.27 -7.77 -16.86
N ARG A 32 -5.32 -8.68 -16.66
CA ARG A 32 -5.31 -10.00 -17.29
C ARG A 32 -5.93 -11.02 -16.36
N ASN A 33 -6.40 -12.10 -16.97
CA ASN A 33 -6.91 -13.28 -16.28
C ASN A 33 -5.91 -13.82 -15.24
N ILE A 34 -6.44 -14.50 -14.23
CA ILE A 34 -5.62 -15.11 -13.17
C ILE A 34 -4.56 -16.05 -13.77
N PRO A 35 -3.40 -16.20 -13.10
CA PRO A 35 -2.37 -17.12 -13.58
C PRO A 35 -2.91 -18.56 -13.72
N ASN A 36 -2.50 -19.27 -14.77
CA ASN A 36 -2.98 -20.62 -15.14
C ASN A 36 -4.46 -20.74 -15.53
N GLY A 37 -5.14 -19.62 -15.77
CA GLY A 37 -6.52 -19.60 -16.23
C GLY A 37 -7.54 -19.82 -15.11
N GLY A 38 -8.76 -19.38 -15.38
CA GLY A 38 -9.91 -19.46 -14.49
C GLY A 38 -11.19 -19.45 -15.31
N THR A 39 -12.32 -19.70 -14.67
CA THR A 39 -13.62 -19.45 -15.31
C THR A 39 -13.72 -17.96 -15.66
N VAL A 40 -14.55 -17.60 -16.65
CA VAL A 40 -14.84 -16.19 -16.98
C VAL A 40 -15.20 -15.42 -15.72
N GLU A 41 -16.08 -15.98 -14.90
CA GLU A 41 -16.50 -15.41 -13.62
C GLU A 41 -15.34 -15.10 -12.65
N LEU A 42 -14.39 -16.02 -12.45
CA LEU A 42 -13.26 -15.78 -11.54
C LEU A 42 -12.27 -14.76 -12.09
N ASN A 43 -12.13 -14.70 -13.41
CA ASN A 43 -11.28 -13.70 -14.06
C ASN A 43 -11.87 -12.30 -13.94
N GLU A 44 -13.19 -12.16 -14.13
CA GLU A 44 -13.85 -10.88 -13.88
C GLU A 44 -13.71 -10.50 -12.41
N LEU A 45 -14.04 -11.39 -11.47
CA LEU A 45 -13.88 -11.12 -10.05
C LEU A 45 -12.44 -10.70 -9.67
N PHE A 46 -11.41 -11.32 -10.24
CA PHE A 46 -10.02 -10.94 -10.01
C PHE A 46 -9.68 -9.52 -10.47
N LYS A 47 -10.26 -9.07 -11.59
CA LYS A 47 -10.05 -7.71 -12.10
C LYS A 47 -10.71 -6.64 -11.21
N GLU A 48 -11.68 -7.05 -10.40
CA GLU A 48 -12.40 -6.19 -9.44
C GLU A 48 -11.64 -6.02 -8.12
N ALA A 49 -10.53 -6.73 -7.94
CA ALA A 49 -9.73 -6.67 -6.73
C ALA A 49 -9.18 -5.26 -6.46
N VAL A 50 -8.87 -4.99 -5.20
CA VAL A 50 -8.11 -3.81 -4.76
C VAL A 50 -6.75 -4.27 -4.25
N LEU A 51 -5.68 -3.59 -4.66
CA LEU A 51 -4.37 -3.77 -4.06
C LEU A 51 -4.27 -2.87 -2.83
N VAL A 52 -3.98 -3.45 -1.67
CA VAL A 52 -3.75 -2.73 -0.43
C VAL A 52 -2.37 -3.06 0.08
N THR A 53 -1.56 -2.06 0.36
CA THR A 53 -0.23 -2.22 0.95
C THR A 53 -0.26 -1.75 2.39
N LEU A 54 0.32 -2.54 3.28
CA LEU A 54 0.48 -2.22 4.69
C LEU A 54 1.96 -2.19 5.06
N SER A 55 2.32 -1.21 5.88
CA SER A 55 3.58 -1.17 6.64
C SER A 55 3.27 -0.66 8.04
N CYS A 56 3.94 -1.16 9.06
CA CYS A 56 3.63 -0.84 10.44
C CYS A 56 4.89 -0.45 11.19
N ASP A 57 4.80 0.62 11.98
CA ASP A 57 5.83 0.99 12.93
C ASP A 57 5.49 0.43 14.31
N GLN A 58 6.48 -0.15 14.97
CA GLN A 58 6.40 -0.58 16.36
C GLN A 58 7.44 0.15 17.19
N MET A 59 7.15 0.29 18.48
CA MET A 59 8.14 0.77 19.45
C MET A 59 9.38 -0.14 19.43
N THR A 60 10.56 0.45 19.55
CA THR A 60 11.83 -0.29 19.60
C THR A 60 12.12 -0.93 20.96
N VAL A 61 11.31 -0.60 21.97
CA VAL A 61 11.42 -1.11 23.34
C VAL A 61 10.11 -1.78 23.76
N SER A 62 10.22 -2.80 24.60
CA SER A 62 9.07 -3.49 25.20
C SER A 62 8.09 -2.46 25.79
N PRO A 63 6.77 -2.55 25.49
CA PRO A 63 6.08 -3.73 24.98
C PRO A 63 5.94 -3.83 23.44
N TYR A 64 6.77 -3.13 22.65
CA TYR A 64 6.76 -3.19 21.17
C TYR A 64 5.40 -2.83 20.56
N LYS A 65 4.74 -1.82 21.12
CA LYS A 65 3.41 -1.40 20.70
C LYS A 65 3.41 -0.80 19.31
N LEU A 66 2.34 -1.07 18.56
CA LEU A 66 2.06 -0.46 17.27
C LEU A 66 1.94 1.06 17.47
N SER A 67 2.77 1.85 16.81
CA SER A 67 2.75 3.31 16.92
C SER A 67 2.17 3.98 15.68
N GLY A 68 2.32 3.34 14.52
CA GLY A 68 1.81 3.86 13.25
C GLY A 68 1.56 2.79 12.20
N ILE A 69 0.73 3.14 11.23
CA ILE A 69 0.34 2.30 10.11
C ILE A 69 0.41 3.14 8.84
N GLY A 70 1.24 2.69 7.89
CA GLY A 70 1.21 3.14 6.52
C GLY A 70 0.27 2.28 5.69
N ILE A 71 -0.59 2.93 4.92
CA ILE A 71 -1.56 2.27 4.05
C ILE A 71 -1.43 2.89 2.67
N THR A 72 -1.40 2.04 1.64
CA THR A 72 -1.74 2.51 0.30
C THR A 72 -2.79 1.65 -0.35
N THR A 73 -3.64 2.23 -1.17
CA THR A 73 -4.58 1.49 -2.01
C THR A 73 -4.35 1.81 -3.48
N PHE A 74 -4.55 0.83 -4.35
CA PHE A 74 -4.60 1.01 -5.78
C PHE A 74 -5.77 0.21 -6.34
N ASP A 75 -6.73 0.93 -6.89
CA ASP A 75 -7.91 0.37 -7.55
C ASP A 75 -7.72 0.40 -9.06
N ARG A 76 -7.69 -0.77 -9.69
CA ARG A 76 -7.58 -0.83 -11.16
C ARG A 76 -8.77 -0.17 -11.87
N ARG A 77 -9.97 -0.15 -11.28
CA ARG A 77 -11.16 0.44 -11.90
C ARG A 77 -10.94 1.90 -12.28
N SER A 78 -10.16 2.64 -11.47
CA SER A 78 -9.89 4.06 -11.69
C SER A 78 -9.27 4.33 -13.08
N LEU A 79 -8.50 3.37 -13.61
CA LEU A 79 -7.85 3.47 -14.93
C LEU A 79 -8.86 3.49 -16.09
N ASN A 80 -10.06 2.92 -15.91
CA ASN A 80 -11.07 2.84 -16.97
C ASN A 80 -12.03 4.04 -16.97
N THR A 81 -12.15 4.75 -15.84
CA THR A 81 -13.12 5.85 -15.65
C THR A 81 -12.69 7.17 -16.27
N GLU A 82 -11.40 7.37 -16.51
CA GLU A 82 -10.86 8.67 -16.97
C GLU A 82 -10.81 8.84 -18.50
N GLY A 83 -11.42 7.92 -19.27
CA GLY A 83 -11.44 8.02 -20.74
C GLY A 83 -10.05 7.95 -21.40
N LEU A 84 -9.02 7.55 -20.65
CA LEU A 84 -7.67 7.38 -21.14
C LEU A 84 -7.64 6.20 -22.11
N ILE A 85 -7.44 6.52 -23.39
CA ILE A 85 -7.28 5.57 -24.49
C ILE A 85 -6.03 4.69 -24.30
N ASP A 86 -5.05 5.16 -23.49
CA ASP A 86 -3.81 4.45 -23.22
C ASP A 86 -3.82 3.84 -21.80
N THR A 87 -4.20 2.56 -21.71
CA THR A 87 -4.11 1.75 -20.48
C THR A 87 -2.68 1.28 -20.16
N SER A 88 -1.67 1.78 -20.87
CA SER A 88 -0.27 1.47 -20.57
C SER A 88 0.17 2.09 -19.26
N ALA A 89 1.06 1.39 -18.56
CA ALA A 89 1.60 1.84 -17.28
C ALA A 89 2.41 3.15 -17.39
N GLY A 90 2.90 3.52 -18.57
CA GLY A 90 3.98 4.49 -18.73
C GLY A 90 5.36 3.86 -18.43
N PRO A 91 6.49 4.47 -18.86
CA PRO A 91 7.81 3.87 -18.75
C PRO A 91 8.31 3.62 -17.31
N HIS A 92 7.77 4.35 -16.34
CA HIS A 92 8.06 4.20 -14.91
C HIS A 92 6.80 3.88 -14.11
N ALA A 93 5.82 3.24 -14.75
CA ALA A 93 4.52 2.94 -14.17
C ALA A 93 3.72 4.18 -13.72
N GLU A 94 4.08 5.39 -14.16
CA GLU A 94 3.51 6.64 -13.66
C GLU A 94 2.00 6.73 -13.82
N ASN A 95 1.42 6.14 -14.87
CA ASN A 95 -0.02 6.13 -15.12
C ASN A 95 -0.76 5.19 -14.15
N TYR A 96 -0.06 4.27 -13.49
CA TYR A 96 -0.65 3.43 -12.44
C TYR A 96 -0.39 4.06 -11.08
N LEU A 97 0.84 4.55 -10.86
CA LEU A 97 1.23 5.16 -9.59
C LEU A 97 0.40 6.42 -9.30
N SER A 98 -0.03 7.17 -10.32
CA SER A 98 -0.91 8.33 -10.17
C SER A 98 -2.28 8.02 -9.56
N HIS A 99 -2.70 6.76 -9.52
CA HIS A 99 -3.96 6.32 -8.89
C HIS A 99 -3.74 5.64 -7.53
N ILE A 100 -2.52 5.64 -7.01
CA ILE A 100 -2.28 5.23 -5.64
C ILE A 100 -2.87 6.28 -4.71
N TRP A 101 -3.67 5.84 -3.75
CA TRP A 101 -4.00 6.62 -2.56
C TRP A 101 -3.13 6.14 -1.40
N SER A 102 -2.65 7.06 -0.57
CA SER A 102 -1.70 6.78 0.52
C SER A 102 -2.13 7.50 1.79
N MET A 103 -1.93 6.85 2.93
CA MET A 103 -2.25 7.38 4.25
C MET A 103 -1.22 6.93 5.29
N HIS A 104 -0.95 7.81 6.24
CA HIS A 104 -0.17 7.52 7.43
C HIS A 104 -1.02 7.76 8.68
N LEU A 105 -1.30 6.69 9.42
CA LEU A 105 -2.05 6.73 10.67
C LEU A 105 -1.09 6.61 11.84
N ARG A 106 -1.24 7.47 12.84
CA ARG A 106 -0.58 7.39 14.15
C ARG A 106 -1.60 7.08 15.20
N LEU A 107 -1.32 6.09 16.05
CA LEU A 107 -2.22 5.77 17.16
C LEU A 107 -2.09 6.83 18.25
N GLN A 108 -3.20 7.50 18.58
CA GLN A 108 -3.24 8.58 19.58
C GLN A 108 -2.61 8.15 20.91
N GLU A 109 -2.97 6.95 21.38
CA GLU A 109 -2.48 6.35 22.64
C GLU A 109 -0.96 6.22 22.69
N HIS A 110 -0.29 6.07 21.54
CA HIS A 110 1.16 5.83 21.46
C HIS A 110 1.89 6.98 20.77
N ALA A 111 1.20 8.05 20.38
CA ALA A 111 1.79 9.15 19.61
C ALA A 111 2.88 9.93 20.36
N HIS A 112 2.83 9.91 21.70
CA HIS A 112 3.82 10.53 22.59
C HIS A 112 5.13 9.72 22.70
N LEU A 113 5.13 8.47 22.24
CA LEU A 113 6.27 7.56 22.37
C LEU A 113 7.28 7.77 21.24
N PRO A 114 8.58 7.58 21.50
CA PRO A 114 9.62 7.77 20.48
C PRO A 114 9.53 6.70 19.39
N ALA A 115 9.60 7.10 18.12
CA ALA A 115 9.57 6.19 16.96
C ALA A 115 10.95 5.55 16.66
N GLY A 116 11.73 5.23 17.69
CA GLY A 116 13.09 4.70 17.51
C GLY A 116 13.97 5.63 16.68
N ASN A 117 14.48 5.12 15.55
CA ASN A 117 15.36 5.88 14.64
C ASN A 117 14.60 6.56 13.48
N SER A 118 13.27 6.40 13.38
CA SER A 118 12.48 7.07 12.34
C SER A 118 11.90 8.39 12.84
N ASN A 119 11.64 9.31 11.91
CA ASN A 119 10.88 10.51 12.21
C ASN A 119 9.40 10.26 11.86
N PRO A 120 8.50 10.13 12.85
CA PRO A 120 7.09 9.84 12.60
C PRO A 120 6.36 11.03 11.96
N ASP A 121 6.92 12.25 12.05
CA ASP A 121 6.34 13.45 11.46
C ASP A 121 6.77 13.66 10.00
N ALA A 122 7.77 12.91 9.50
CA ALA A 122 8.32 13.06 8.16
C ALA A 122 7.55 12.26 7.09
N TYR A 123 6.23 12.37 7.06
CA TYR A 123 5.41 11.75 6.00
C TYR A 123 5.39 12.62 4.74
N HIS A 124 5.74 12.04 3.58
CA HIS A 124 5.95 12.76 2.31
C HIS A 124 4.86 12.50 1.27
N PHE A 125 3.91 11.60 1.52
CA PHE A 125 2.83 11.25 0.57
C PHE A 125 1.46 11.77 1.01
N GLY A 126 1.44 12.84 1.81
CA GLY A 126 0.23 13.51 2.31
C GLY A 126 0.41 14.04 3.72
N THR A 127 -0.68 14.08 4.49
CA THR A 127 -0.67 14.47 5.91
C THR A 127 -0.87 13.24 6.81
N SER A 128 -0.15 13.19 7.93
CA SER A 128 -0.36 12.18 8.97
C SER A 128 -1.67 12.45 9.72
N ALA A 129 -2.43 11.41 10.03
CA ALA A 129 -3.61 11.53 10.88
C ALA A 129 -3.43 10.76 12.20
N PHE A 130 -3.93 11.32 13.29
CA PHE A 130 -3.95 10.71 14.61
C PHE A 130 -5.33 10.12 14.85
N ALA A 131 -5.38 8.80 15.05
CA ALA A 131 -6.63 8.06 15.24
C ALA A 131 -6.56 7.19 16.50
N SER A 132 -7.71 6.99 17.14
CA SER A 132 -7.89 5.98 18.17
C SER A 132 -7.83 4.56 17.58
N LYS A 133 -7.64 3.54 18.41
CA LYS A 133 -7.60 2.14 17.95
C LYS A 133 -8.90 1.72 17.25
N ASP A 134 -10.06 2.12 17.80
CA ASP A 134 -11.37 1.77 17.26
C ASP A 134 -11.58 2.37 15.87
N GLU A 135 -11.24 3.65 15.70
CA GLU A 135 -11.26 4.34 14.41
C GLU A 135 -10.38 3.63 13.36
N VAL A 136 -9.18 3.21 13.76
CA VAL A 136 -8.28 2.46 12.88
C VAL A 136 -8.86 1.11 12.49
N VAL A 137 -9.42 0.35 13.43
CA VAL A 137 -10.03 -0.97 13.17
C VAL A 137 -11.23 -0.83 12.23
N ASP A 138 -12.10 0.14 12.47
CA ASP A 138 -13.25 0.41 11.62
C ASP A 138 -12.80 0.80 10.22
N PHE A 139 -11.79 1.66 10.09
CA PHE A 139 -11.26 2.08 8.81
C PHE A 139 -10.60 0.93 8.01
N LEU A 140 -9.77 0.13 8.67
CA LEU A 140 -9.18 -1.07 8.05
C LEU A 140 -10.27 -2.07 7.65
N THR A 141 -11.31 -2.23 8.46
CA THR A 141 -12.46 -3.08 8.11
C THR A 141 -13.16 -2.56 6.86
N GLN A 142 -13.42 -1.25 6.76
CA GLN A 142 -14.02 -0.63 5.58
C GLN A 142 -13.18 -0.86 4.31
N ILE A 143 -11.85 -0.71 4.40
CA ILE A 143 -10.94 -1.01 3.28
C ILE A 143 -11.09 -2.47 2.83
N TRP A 144 -11.20 -3.41 3.78
CA TRP A 144 -11.30 -4.84 3.48
C TRP A 144 -12.69 -5.31 3.07
N THR A 145 -13.74 -4.57 3.38
CA THR A 145 -15.14 -4.94 3.10
C THR A 145 -15.82 -4.00 2.12
N GLN A 146 -15.06 -3.48 1.15
CA GLN A 146 -15.61 -2.66 0.07
C GLN A 146 -16.64 -3.44 -0.74
N PRO A 147 -17.84 -2.90 -0.99
CA PRO A 147 -18.82 -3.54 -1.85
C PRO A 147 -18.36 -3.51 -3.31
N MET A 148 -18.77 -4.52 -4.08
CA MET A 148 -18.56 -4.56 -5.53
C MET A 148 -19.23 -3.37 -6.23
N ASP A 149 -20.37 -2.95 -5.69
CA ASP A 149 -21.20 -1.83 -6.14
C ASP A 149 -21.91 -1.26 -4.90
N GLU A 150 -21.73 0.04 -4.65
CA GLU A 150 -22.34 0.75 -3.51
C GLU A 150 -23.87 0.80 -3.61
N GLU A 151 -24.41 0.80 -4.84
CA GLU A 151 -25.86 0.84 -5.07
C GLU A 151 -26.48 -0.56 -5.06
N ASN A 152 -25.66 -1.62 -5.20
CA ASN A 152 -26.11 -3.00 -5.28
C ASN A 152 -25.26 -3.97 -4.45
N LEU A 153 -25.50 -3.94 -3.14
CA LEU A 153 -24.77 -4.75 -2.15
C LEU A 153 -24.91 -6.28 -2.35
N GLU A 154 -25.93 -6.74 -3.09
CA GLU A 154 -26.13 -8.17 -3.39
C GLU A 154 -25.04 -8.75 -4.30
N LEU A 155 -24.32 -7.89 -5.04
CA LEU A 155 -23.13 -8.29 -5.81
C LEU A 155 -21.97 -8.75 -4.92
N GLY A 156 -22.03 -8.42 -3.62
CA GLY A 156 -21.11 -8.85 -2.59
C GLY A 156 -19.87 -7.97 -2.48
N LEU A 157 -18.79 -8.50 -1.91
CA LEU A 157 -17.59 -7.72 -1.57
C LEU A 157 -16.49 -7.88 -2.61
N ARG A 158 -15.65 -6.85 -2.72
CA ARG A 158 -14.47 -6.83 -3.58
C ARG A 158 -13.36 -7.71 -2.99
N PRO A 159 -12.61 -8.44 -3.84
CA PRO A 159 -11.40 -9.12 -3.39
C PRO A 159 -10.30 -8.12 -3.00
N VAL A 160 -9.46 -8.50 -2.04
CA VAL A 160 -8.29 -7.72 -1.63
C VAL A 160 -7.02 -8.51 -1.90
N ILE A 161 -6.06 -7.87 -2.56
CA ILE A 161 -4.68 -8.32 -2.67
C ILE A 161 -3.90 -7.49 -1.66
N CYS A 162 -3.46 -8.11 -0.56
CA CYS A 162 -2.65 -7.43 0.44
C CYS A 162 -1.17 -7.53 0.05
N LEU A 163 -0.42 -6.44 0.13
CA LEU A 163 1.01 -6.36 -0.11
C LEU A 163 1.71 -5.88 1.17
N GLN A 164 2.83 -6.53 1.48
CA GLN A 164 3.75 -6.14 2.56
C GLN A 164 5.19 -6.23 2.03
N HIS A 165 6.18 -5.97 2.87
CA HIS A 165 7.58 -6.10 2.49
C HIS A 165 8.38 -6.83 3.56
N GLY A 166 8.71 -8.09 3.27
CA GLY A 166 9.52 -8.92 4.14
C GLY A 166 8.82 -9.30 5.44
N ASN A 167 9.41 -8.86 6.55
CA ASN A 167 9.21 -9.43 7.87
C ASN A 167 7.74 -9.43 8.34
N MET A 168 7.13 -10.61 8.43
CA MET A 168 5.74 -10.79 8.90
C MET A 168 5.49 -10.31 10.33
N TYR A 169 6.54 -10.03 11.12
CA TYR A 169 6.38 -9.46 12.46
C TYR A 169 5.71 -8.08 12.44
N GLU A 170 5.87 -7.29 11.36
CA GLU A 170 5.21 -5.98 11.24
C GLU A 170 3.68 -6.11 11.22
N LEU A 171 3.13 -7.08 10.47
CA LEU A 171 1.69 -7.36 10.49
C LEU A 171 1.23 -8.08 11.76
N ALA A 172 2.13 -8.77 12.47
CA ALA A 172 1.79 -9.35 13.77
C ALA A 172 1.41 -8.27 14.79
N ALA A 173 1.96 -7.06 14.67
CA ALA A 173 1.59 -5.90 15.46
C ALA A 173 0.10 -5.53 15.34
N LEU A 174 -0.43 -5.54 14.11
CA LEU A 174 -1.85 -5.26 13.85
C LEU A 174 -2.75 -6.27 14.56
N TRP A 175 -2.39 -7.56 14.50
CA TRP A 175 -3.16 -8.58 15.19
C TRP A 175 -3.06 -8.44 16.72
N GLN A 176 -1.86 -8.18 17.25
CA GLN A 176 -1.63 -8.12 18.69
C GLN A 176 -2.28 -6.91 19.35
N ASP A 177 -2.19 -5.73 18.74
CA ASP A 177 -2.67 -4.48 19.33
C ASP A 177 -4.08 -4.08 18.88
N LEU A 178 -4.51 -4.51 17.68
CA LEU A 178 -5.81 -4.14 17.11
C LEU A 178 -6.74 -5.34 16.87
N GLY A 179 -6.25 -6.59 16.99
CA GLY A 179 -7.03 -7.78 16.62
C GLY A 179 -7.33 -7.88 15.12
N PHE A 180 -6.61 -7.12 14.28
CA PHE A 180 -6.82 -7.10 12.82
C PHE A 180 -5.78 -7.98 12.12
N ASP A 181 -6.24 -9.02 11.42
CA ASP A 181 -5.37 -9.92 10.65
C ASP A 181 -5.81 -9.94 9.17
N PRO A 182 -5.13 -9.20 8.28
CA PRO A 182 -5.44 -9.17 6.86
C PRO A 182 -5.54 -10.56 6.23
N ALA A 183 -4.73 -11.53 6.66
CA ALA A 183 -4.70 -12.87 6.08
C ALA A 183 -5.94 -13.71 6.42
N LYS A 184 -6.64 -13.38 7.52
CA LYS A 184 -7.83 -14.12 7.97
C LYS A 184 -9.15 -13.54 7.43
N ILE A 185 -9.13 -12.39 6.77
CA ILE A 185 -10.35 -11.75 6.26
C ILE A 185 -10.83 -12.45 4.99
N GLY A 186 -12.15 -12.70 4.89
CA GLY A 186 -12.78 -13.46 3.80
C GLY A 186 -12.57 -12.87 2.39
N THR A 187 -12.34 -11.55 2.29
CA THR A 187 -12.08 -10.84 1.03
C THR A 187 -10.62 -10.90 0.58
N THR A 188 -9.67 -11.21 1.47
CA THR A 188 -8.26 -11.33 1.10
C THR A 188 -8.04 -12.55 0.22
N ILE A 189 -7.64 -12.35 -1.03
CA ILE A 189 -7.38 -13.44 -1.99
C ILE A 189 -5.89 -13.75 -2.17
N ALA A 190 -5.02 -12.83 -1.73
CA ALA A 190 -3.57 -13.01 -1.79
C ALA A 190 -2.87 -12.17 -0.72
N MET A 191 -1.83 -12.74 -0.10
CA MET A 191 -0.82 -12.04 0.69
C MET A 191 0.48 -12.02 -0.12
N LEU A 192 0.84 -10.84 -0.62
CA LEU A 192 2.03 -10.62 -1.45
C LEU A 192 3.15 -9.99 -0.61
N ASP A 193 4.38 -10.27 -1.01
CA ASP A 193 5.59 -9.75 -0.39
C ASP A 193 6.49 -9.09 -1.44
N GLY A 194 6.81 -7.81 -1.23
CA GLY A 194 7.67 -6.99 -2.08
C GLY A 194 9.09 -7.53 -2.25
N GLN A 195 9.70 -8.12 -1.21
CA GLN A 195 11.02 -8.76 -1.30
C GLN A 195 10.97 -9.96 -2.25
N VAL A 196 9.95 -10.80 -2.08
CA VAL A 196 9.72 -11.97 -2.93
C VAL A 196 9.42 -11.55 -4.36
N ILE A 197 8.61 -10.50 -4.58
CA ILE A 197 8.32 -9.97 -5.91
C ILE A 197 9.61 -9.50 -6.60
N ALA A 198 10.48 -8.78 -5.90
CA ALA A 198 11.75 -8.29 -6.45
C ALA A 198 12.68 -9.45 -6.86
N GLU A 199 12.79 -10.49 -6.03
CA GLU A 199 13.57 -11.69 -6.34
C GLU A 199 12.99 -12.45 -7.55
N GLN A 200 11.69 -12.72 -7.56
CA GLN A 200 11.02 -13.43 -8.65
C GLN A 200 11.14 -12.66 -9.98
N SER A 201 11.11 -11.33 -9.92
CA SER A 201 11.27 -10.43 -11.08
C SER A 201 12.73 -10.27 -11.54
N LYS A 202 13.67 -10.95 -10.86
CA LYS A 202 15.12 -10.89 -11.13
C LYS A 202 15.68 -9.47 -11.04
N LEU A 203 15.13 -8.67 -10.12
CA LEU A 203 15.69 -7.37 -9.75
C LEU A 203 16.90 -7.57 -8.83
N THR A 204 16.77 -8.50 -7.88
CA THR A 204 17.81 -8.88 -6.92
C THR A 204 17.94 -10.40 -6.83
N ARG A 205 19.05 -10.88 -6.27
CA ARG A 205 19.24 -12.26 -5.82
C ARG A 205 19.25 -12.39 -4.29
N ASN A 206 19.18 -11.27 -3.57
CA ASN A 206 19.09 -11.25 -2.11
C ASN A 206 17.61 -11.39 -1.71
N PRO A 207 17.20 -12.50 -1.08
CA PRO A 207 15.82 -12.70 -0.65
C PRO A 207 15.41 -11.78 0.52
N TYR A 208 16.39 -11.16 1.20
CA TYR A 208 16.19 -10.21 2.30
C TYR A 208 16.56 -8.78 1.90
N ALA A 209 16.37 -8.43 0.63
CA ALA A 209 16.71 -7.11 0.13
C ALA A 209 15.88 -6.01 0.84
N GLU A 210 16.57 -5.07 1.47
CA GLU A 210 15.94 -3.90 2.09
C GLU A 210 15.29 -3.00 1.05
N LEU A 211 14.27 -2.25 1.47
CA LEU A 211 13.47 -1.40 0.59
C LEU A 211 14.33 -0.35 -0.13
N ASP A 212 15.20 0.35 0.60
CA ASP A 212 16.11 1.35 0.06
C ASP A 212 17.05 0.78 -1.02
N TYR A 213 17.55 -0.44 -0.79
CA TYR A 213 18.37 -1.14 -1.78
C TYR A 213 17.58 -1.44 -3.07
N LEU A 214 16.32 -1.84 -2.95
CA LEU A 214 15.46 -2.11 -4.11
C LEU A 214 15.14 -0.82 -4.89
N LEU A 215 14.80 0.26 -4.19
CA LEU A 215 14.55 1.58 -4.78
C LEU A 215 15.78 2.12 -5.53
N ALA A 216 16.97 1.92 -4.98
CA ALA A 216 18.23 2.31 -5.62
C ALA A 216 18.46 1.63 -6.98
N GLN A 217 17.93 0.41 -7.19
CA GLN A 217 17.99 -0.26 -8.51
C GLN A 217 17.21 0.50 -9.59
N TYR A 218 16.18 1.25 -9.18
CA TYR A 218 15.39 2.13 -10.04
C TYR A 218 15.87 3.59 -10.05
N LYS A 219 17.01 3.88 -9.40
CA LYS A 219 17.53 5.24 -9.21
C LYS A 219 16.55 6.15 -8.46
N ILE A 220 15.79 5.56 -7.53
CA ILE A 220 14.95 6.27 -6.58
C ILE A 220 15.74 6.38 -5.27
N GLN A 221 15.90 7.60 -4.77
CA GLN A 221 16.41 7.93 -3.46
C GLN A 221 15.21 8.21 -2.54
N PRO A 222 14.92 7.32 -1.58
CA PRO A 222 13.83 7.54 -0.66
C PRO A 222 14.10 8.73 0.27
N LYS A 223 13.02 9.40 0.69
CA LYS A 223 13.02 10.37 1.78
C LYS A 223 12.29 9.74 2.96
N ASP A 224 12.96 9.67 4.11
CA ASP A 224 12.40 9.16 5.36
C ASP A 224 11.67 7.81 5.21
N SER A 225 12.31 6.82 4.56
CA SER A 225 11.74 5.49 4.33
C SER A 225 11.47 4.71 5.62
N GLY A 226 12.00 5.15 6.76
CA GLY A 226 11.69 4.60 8.07
C GLY A 226 10.34 5.04 8.65
N ASN A 227 9.65 6.02 8.05
CA ASN A 227 8.26 6.34 8.39
C ASN A 227 7.34 5.31 7.70
N CYS A 228 6.50 4.59 8.45
CA CYS A 228 5.67 3.51 7.88
C CYS A 228 4.74 3.97 6.74
N GLY A 229 4.22 5.22 6.77
CA GLY A 229 3.46 5.81 5.67
C GLY A 229 4.25 5.89 4.36
N ASN A 230 5.46 6.44 4.45
CA ASN A 230 6.38 6.49 3.30
C ASN A 230 6.78 5.08 2.85
N ALA A 231 7.06 4.18 3.81
CA ALA A 231 7.42 2.80 3.53
C ALA A 231 6.32 2.11 2.73
N ALA A 232 5.05 2.21 3.13
CA ALA A 232 3.92 1.64 2.38
C ALA A 232 3.89 2.13 0.93
N ALA A 233 4.04 3.44 0.70
CA ALA A 233 4.11 4.00 -0.66
C ALA A 233 5.29 3.46 -1.46
N TYR A 234 6.47 3.42 -0.86
CA TYR A 234 7.67 2.89 -1.51
C TYR A 234 7.61 1.40 -1.80
N ILE A 235 7.01 0.60 -0.92
CA ILE A 235 6.77 -0.83 -1.12
C ILE A 235 5.87 -1.02 -2.34
N THR A 236 4.80 -0.25 -2.44
CA THR A 236 3.89 -0.27 -3.60
C THR A 236 4.63 0.09 -4.89
N ILE A 237 5.38 1.19 -4.89
CA ILE A 237 6.18 1.64 -6.04
C ILE A 237 7.17 0.56 -6.48
N SER A 238 8.00 0.08 -5.55
CA SER A 238 9.02 -0.95 -5.82
C SER A 238 8.40 -2.24 -6.34
N SER A 239 7.27 -2.67 -5.78
CA SER A 239 6.58 -3.91 -6.17
C SER A 239 5.94 -3.80 -7.55
N MET A 240 5.29 -2.67 -7.86
CA MET A 240 4.73 -2.42 -9.20
C MET A 240 5.84 -2.38 -10.27
N LEU A 241 6.91 -1.63 -10.02
CA LEU A 241 8.06 -1.56 -10.92
C LEU A 241 8.75 -2.92 -11.10
N SER A 242 8.80 -3.74 -10.05
CA SER A 242 9.35 -5.10 -10.09
C SER A 242 8.47 -6.03 -10.92
N ALA A 243 7.18 -6.11 -10.61
CA ALA A 243 6.24 -6.97 -11.33
C ALA A 243 6.12 -6.60 -12.82
N LEU A 244 6.24 -5.32 -13.16
CA LEU A 244 6.21 -4.83 -14.53
C LEU A 244 7.58 -4.75 -15.19
N ARG A 245 8.68 -5.05 -14.49
CA ARG A 245 10.07 -4.82 -14.93
C ARG A 245 10.35 -5.28 -16.36
N LYS A 246 9.95 -6.51 -16.72
CA LYS A 246 10.16 -7.05 -18.07
C LYS A 246 9.40 -6.27 -19.14
N HIS A 247 8.18 -5.83 -18.83
CA HIS A 247 7.33 -5.06 -19.73
C HIS A 247 7.83 -3.61 -19.88
N LEU A 248 8.29 -3.00 -18.79
CA LEU A 248 8.78 -1.63 -18.77
C LEU A 248 10.18 -1.49 -19.39
N TYR A 249 11.11 -2.39 -19.05
CA TYR A 249 12.54 -2.18 -19.31
C TYR A 249 13.20 -3.24 -20.20
N GLN A 250 12.48 -4.30 -20.59
CA GLN A 250 13.05 -5.41 -21.37
C GLN A 250 12.21 -5.82 -22.59
N SER A 251 11.10 -5.14 -22.86
CA SER A 251 10.22 -5.51 -23.96
C SER A 251 10.77 -5.02 -25.30
N PRO A 252 11.06 -5.90 -26.29
CA PRO A 252 11.51 -5.50 -27.62
C PRO A 252 10.46 -4.67 -28.38
N SER A 253 9.18 -4.89 -28.07
CA SER A 253 8.03 -4.17 -28.65
C SER A 253 7.73 -2.84 -27.96
N ASN A 254 8.44 -2.51 -26.88
CA ASN A 254 8.33 -1.22 -26.22
C ASN A 254 9.50 -0.32 -26.68
N PRO A 255 9.31 0.58 -27.65
CA PRO A 255 10.34 1.56 -28.04
C PRO A 255 10.77 2.47 -26.86
N LYS A 256 9.97 2.52 -25.78
CA LYS A 256 10.23 3.24 -24.53
C LYS A 256 11.06 2.43 -23.51
N ALA A 257 11.29 1.13 -23.75
CA ALA A 257 12.07 0.24 -22.88
C ALA A 257 13.60 0.33 -23.09
N LYS A 258 14.08 1.16 -24.02
CA LYS A 258 15.51 1.43 -24.18
C LYS A 258 15.91 2.55 -23.21
N PRO A 259 16.69 2.28 -22.14
CA PRO A 259 17.23 3.34 -21.30
C PRO A 259 18.22 4.16 -22.13
N GLY A 260 17.96 5.46 -22.34
CA GLY A 260 18.86 6.34 -23.11
C GLY A 260 18.18 7.55 -23.77
N LYS A 261 19.01 8.43 -24.34
CA LYS A 261 18.73 9.81 -24.84
C LYS A 261 17.54 10.04 -25.79
N HIS A 262 16.85 9.01 -26.28
CA HIS A 262 15.85 9.13 -27.35
C HIS A 262 14.51 8.39 -27.11
N GLY A 263 14.26 7.83 -25.92
CA GLY A 263 12.97 7.18 -25.55
C GLY A 263 12.10 8.05 -24.63
N GLN A 264 10.82 7.72 -24.41
CA GLN A 264 9.97 8.46 -23.44
C GLN A 264 10.47 8.35 -21.98
N SER A 265 11.22 7.31 -21.60
CA SER A 265 11.99 7.31 -20.33
C SER A 265 13.08 8.39 -20.26
N ALA A 266 13.41 9.07 -21.36
CA ALA A 266 14.37 10.16 -21.37
C ALA A 266 13.76 11.49 -20.90
N SER A 267 12.43 11.66 -20.96
CA SER A 267 11.79 12.91 -20.54
C SER A 267 11.50 12.97 -19.05
N LYS A 268 11.44 11.82 -18.36
CA LYS A 268 11.08 11.75 -16.93
C LYS A 268 11.76 10.57 -16.26
N THR A 269 12.43 10.82 -15.14
CA THR A 269 13.09 9.76 -14.35
C THR A 269 12.10 9.11 -13.39
N ALA A 270 12.39 7.88 -12.93
CA ALA A 270 11.60 7.25 -11.86
C ALA A 270 11.54 8.13 -10.59
N GLN A 271 12.65 8.80 -10.24
CA GLN A 271 12.67 9.77 -9.14
C GLN A 271 11.68 10.92 -9.36
N SER A 272 11.60 11.46 -10.59
CA SER A 272 10.66 12.54 -10.91
C SER A 272 9.21 12.08 -10.77
N VAL A 273 8.89 10.84 -11.13
CA VAL A 273 7.55 10.27 -10.90
C VAL A 273 7.24 10.21 -9.40
N VAL A 274 8.18 9.73 -8.59
CA VAL A 274 8.01 9.67 -7.12
C VAL A 274 7.85 11.06 -6.51
N ASN A 275 8.66 12.03 -6.93
CA ASN A 275 8.55 13.41 -6.44
C ASN A 275 7.16 14.00 -6.75
N GLU A 276 6.63 13.77 -7.94
CA GLU A 276 5.28 14.23 -8.28
C GLU A 276 4.19 13.57 -7.41
N LEU A 277 4.36 12.30 -7.03
CA LEU A 277 3.43 11.65 -6.10
C LEU A 277 3.47 12.29 -4.70
N MET A 278 4.66 12.70 -4.25
CA MET A 278 4.83 13.40 -2.96
C MET A 278 4.25 14.81 -2.99
N GLU A 279 4.40 15.52 -4.12
CA GLU A 279 3.93 16.89 -4.29
C GLU A 279 2.43 16.98 -4.57
N ARG A 280 1.77 15.84 -4.85
CA ARG A 280 0.36 15.80 -5.18
C ARG A 280 -0.49 16.17 -3.97
N PRO A 281 -1.49 17.07 -4.12
CA PRO A 281 -2.49 17.31 -3.10
C PRO A 281 -3.17 15.98 -2.70
N THR A 282 -3.27 15.76 -1.40
CA THR A 282 -4.04 14.63 -0.85
C THR A 282 -5.34 15.15 -0.26
N PRO A 283 -6.45 14.40 -0.40
CA PRO A 283 -7.67 14.74 0.30
C PRO A 283 -7.44 14.66 1.82
N ALA A 284 -8.28 15.34 2.59
CA ALA A 284 -8.30 15.21 4.04
C ALA A 284 -8.40 13.73 4.43
N PRO A 285 -7.74 13.31 5.53
CA PRO A 285 -7.78 11.93 5.98
C PRO A 285 -9.24 11.50 6.26
N PRO A 286 -9.67 10.32 5.78
CA PRO A 286 -11.04 9.85 6.00
C PRO A 286 -11.32 9.44 7.46
N VAL A 287 -10.29 9.36 8.31
CA VAL A 287 -10.36 8.96 9.70
C VAL A 287 -9.30 9.70 10.53
N GLY A 288 -9.61 9.95 11.81
CA GLY A 288 -8.73 10.66 12.73
C GLY A 288 -8.65 12.17 12.48
N THR A 289 -7.64 12.81 13.08
CA THR A 289 -7.40 14.25 13.01
C THR A 289 -5.97 14.55 12.55
N GLU A 290 -5.74 15.62 11.79
CA GLU A 290 -4.40 16.06 11.42
C GLU A 290 -3.67 16.77 12.58
N VAL A 291 -4.42 17.25 13.57
CA VAL A 291 -3.91 18.00 14.71
C VAL A 291 -4.10 17.18 15.98
N PHE A 292 -3.01 16.96 16.72
CA PHE A 292 -3.03 16.24 17.99
C PHE A 292 -1.92 16.72 18.92
N CYS A 293 -2.30 17.08 20.14
CA CYS A 293 -1.40 17.46 21.20
C CYS A 293 -1.06 16.24 22.04
N ILE A 294 0.15 15.70 21.86
CA ILE A 294 0.66 14.58 22.66
C ILE A 294 0.83 14.89 24.16
N ARG A 295 0.65 16.15 24.60
CA ARG A 295 0.78 16.54 26.01
C ARG A 295 -0.52 16.44 26.79
N CYS A 296 -1.61 16.99 26.24
CA CYS A 296 -2.91 17.04 26.89
C CYS A 296 -3.99 16.25 26.15
N VAL A 297 -3.61 15.49 25.11
CA VAL A 297 -4.50 14.62 24.32
C VAL A 297 -5.60 15.40 23.57
N SER A 298 -5.42 16.72 23.40
CA SER A 298 -6.36 17.57 22.65
C SER A 298 -6.14 17.44 21.14
N SER A 299 -7.23 17.47 20.38
CA SER A 299 -7.22 17.51 18.91
C SER A 299 -7.30 18.93 18.34
N ASP A 300 -7.19 19.96 19.19
CA ASP A 300 -7.41 21.36 18.80
C ASP A 300 -6.12 22.11 18.44
N HIS A 301 -4.95 21.60 18.87
CA HIS A 301 -3.66 22.28 18.72
C HIS A 301 -2.49 21.28 18.68
N PHE A 302 -1.34 21.72 18.18
CA PHE A 302 -0.10 20.91 18.21
C PHE A 302 0.62 21.03 19.56
N PHE A 303 1.53 20.09 19.86
CA PHE A 303 2.28 20.11 21.12
C PHE A 303 3.04 21.45 21.36
N THR A 304 3.48 22.12 20.29
CA THR A 304 4.19 23.41 20.33
C THR A 304 3.30 24.57 20.77
N GLU A 305 1.98 24.40 20.68
CA GLU A 305 0.96 25.39 21.00
C GLU A 305 0.26 25.07 22.34
N CYS A 306 0.68 23.98 23.00
CA CYS A 306 0.02 23.50 24.19
C CYS A 306 0.20 24.47 25.36
N PRO A 307 -0.91 24.91 26.01
CA PRO A 307 -0.82 25.78 27.17
C PRO A 307 -0.28 25.05 28.41
N HIS A 308 -0.24 23.72 28.41
CA HIS A 308 0.31 22.90 29.49
C HIS A 308 1.82 22.73 29.33
N SER A 309 2.55 23.01 30.41
CA SER A 309 4.00 22.82 30.50
C SER A 309 4.39 21.36 30.76
N ASP A 310 3.51 20.59 31.40
CA ASP A 310 3.74 19.21 31.82
C ASP A 310 2.84 18.20 31.07
N LEU A 311 3.20 16.92 31.12
CA LEU A 311 2.42 15.80 30.56
C LEU A 311 1.27 15.45 31.52
N ASP A 312 0.26 16.32 31.60
CA ASP A 312 -0.93 16.07 32.40
C ASP A 312 -1.92 15.20 31.59
N GLY A 313 -2.12 13.93 31.98
CA GLY A 313 -3.25 13.11 31.51
C GLY A 313 -2.95 11.85 30.69
N LEU A 314 -1.70 11.36 30.66
CA LEU A 314 -1.35 10.06 30.08
C LEU A 314 -1.18 9.01 31.19
N GLU A 315 -2.27 8.36 31.61
CA GLU A 315 -2.23 7.10 32.39
C GLU A 315 -2.38 5.88 31.48
#